data_AF-A0A7J8MKB1-F1
#
_entry.id   AF-A0A7J8MKB1-F1
#
_cell.length_a   1.000
_cell.length_b   1.000
_cell.length_c   1.000
_cell.angle_alpha   90.00
_cell.angle_beta   90.00
_cell.angle_gamma   90.00
#
_symmetry.space_group_name_H-M   'P 1'
#
loop_
_entity.id
_entity.type
_entity.pdbx_description
1 polymer ?
#
loop_
_entity_poly.entity_id
_entity_poly.type
_entity_poly.pdbx_seq_one_letter_code
_entity_poly.pdbx_strand_id
1 'polypeptide(L)'
;GLYCFRKHSIGEASIVEQLAIVTSVFAWLTLVPPAYFNGYLEDYYARPHDPKWDVNPPEWYRLLFCVGVMVGHWLAAFEAPELHRIPGGWSNVGVWILIVVTLLMQYNSTLYLAKYSEKVVVPTAVVQFGPYRWVRHPVYASTMLLFATYCLALRAPLSLMFVVAVCLMYYEQKAKLEEV
;
A
#
# COMPACT_ATOMS: atom_id res chain seq x y z
N GLY A 1 13.62 10.33 6.44
CA GLY A 1 13.77 8.93 6.85
C GLY A 1 14.81 8.77 7.93
N LEU A 2 16.07 8.47 7.58
CA LEU A 2 17.16 8.12 8.52
C LEU A 2 17.50 9.20 9.57
N TYR A 3 17.49 10.47 9.21
CA TYR A 3 17.73 11.58 10.15
C TYR A 3 16.64 11.65 11.24
N CYS A 4 15.37 11.62 10.84
CA CYS A 4 14.24 11.57 11.77
C CYS A 4 14.25 10.28 12.60
N PHE A 5 14.60 9.14 12.01
CA PHE A 5 14.71 7.85 12.70
C PHE A 5 15.78 7.88 13.81
N ARG A 6 16.95 8.46 13.53
CA ARG A 6 17.99 8.69 14.54
C ARG A 6 17.47 9.55 15.68
N LYS A 7 16.78 10.65 15.36
CA LYS A 7 16.21 11.54 16.36
C LYS A 7 15.10 10.87 17.19
N HIS A 8 14.32 9.97 16.56
CA HIS A 8 13.33 9.15 17.24
C HIS A 8 13.98 8.11 18.17
N SER A 9 15.07 7.45 17.74
CA SER A 9 15.80 6.50 18.59
C SER A 9 16.47 7.14 19.82
N ILE A 10 16.68 8.46 19.78
CA ILE A 10 17.24 9.25 20.89
C ILE A 10 16.12 9.89 21.74
N GLY A 11 14.85 9.75 21.35
CA GLY A 11 13.69 10.29 22.06
C GLY A 11 13.40 11.78 21.80
N GLU A 12 14.10 12.40 20.85
CA GLU A 12 14.00 13.83 20.53
C GLU A 12 13.09 14.12 19.32
N ALA A 13 12.53 13.10 18.67
CA ALA A 13 11.70 13.30 17.49
C ALA A 13 10.34 13.91 17.84
N SER A 14 10.07 15.05 17.23
CA SER A 14 8.75 15.68 17.21
C SER A 14 7.71 14.78 16.51
N ILE A 15 6.43 15.04 16.77
CA ILE A 15 5.34 14.27 16.15
C ILE A 15 5.37 14.32 14.62
N VAL A 16 5.77 15.47 14.06
CA VAL A 16 5.94 15.67 12.61
C VAL A 16 7.07 14.78 12.06
N GLU A 17 8.17 14.66 12.79
CA GLU A 17 9.29 13.80 12.40
C GLU A 17 8.96 12.32 12.52
N GLN A 18 8.14 11.92 13.50
CA GLN A 18 7.64 10.55 13.63
C GLN A 18 6.69 10.19 12.47
N LEU A 19 5.78 11.09 12.12
CA LEU A 19 4.90 10.93 10.97
C LEU A 19 5.70 10.85 9.67
N ALA A 20 6.73 11.68 9.50
CA ALA A 20 7.63 11.62 8.35
C ALA A 20 8.37 10.29 8.26
N ILE A 21 8.75 9.66 9.38
CA ILE A 21 9.35 8.31 9.37
C ILE A 21 8.32 7.29 8.89
N VAL A 22 7.15 7.21 9.53
CA VAL A 22 6.16 6.17 9.23
C VAL A 22 5.66 6.31 7.79
N THR A 23 5.31 7.53 7.36
CA THR A 23 4.89 7.80 5.98
C THR A 23 6.00 7.50 4.97
N SER A 24 7.26 7.83 5.27
CA SER A 24 8.37 7.50 4.37
C SER A 24 8.62 6.00 4.23
N VAL A 25 8.57 5.23 5.33
CA VAL A 25 8.73 3.77 5.31
C VAL A 25 7.58 3.13 4.54
N PHE A 26 6.37 3.61 4.76
CA PHE A 26 5.18 3.10 4.13
C PHE A 26 5.11 3.43 2.64
N ALA A 27 5.48 4.65 2.25
CA ALA A 27 5.66 5.05 0.85
C ALA A 27 6.74 4.21 0.18
N TRP A 28 7.85 3.92 0.86
CA TRP A 28 8.89 3.05 0.33
C TRP A 28 8.39 1.62 0.10
N LEU A 29 7.70 1.03 1.09
CA LEU A 29 7.18 -0.34 1.01
C LEU A 29 6.02 -0.50 0.01
N THR A 30 5.31 0.58 -0.32
CA THR A 30 4.20 0.54 -1.29
C THR A 30 4.62 0.91 -2.71
N LEU A 31 5.56 1.84 -2.89
CA LEU A 31 5.94 2.35 -4.21
C LEU A 31 7.13 1.60 -4.80
N VAL A 32 8.12 1.21 -3.97
CA VAL A 32 9.36 0.60 -4.48
C VAL A 32 9.14 -0.82 -5.00
N PRO A 33 8.41 -1.73 -4.33
CA PRO A 33 8.21 -3.07 -4.87
C PRO A 33 7.46 -3.06 -6.21
N PRO A 34 6.33 -2.34 -6.39
CA PRO A 34 5.70 -2.24 -7.69
C PRO A 34 6.56 -1.52 -8.73
N ALA A 35 7.33 -0.49 -8.37
CA ALA A 35 8.23 0.18 -9.32
C ALA A 35 9.36 -0.74 -9.80
N TYR A 36 9.92 -1.55 -8.89
CA TYR A 36 10.94 -2.55 -9.22
C TYR A 36 10.35 -3.68 -10.08
N PHE A 37 9.25 -4.29 -9.63
CA PHE A 37 8.64 -5.43 -10.32
C PHE A 37 7.94 -5.08 -11.63
N ASN A 38 7.46 -3.84 -11.81
CA ASN A 38 6.95 -3.36 -13.10
C ASN A 38 8.08 -2.86 -14.03
N GLY A 39 9.36 -3.03 -13.66
CA GLY A 39 10.50 -2.73 -14.53
C GLY A 39 10.91 -1.25 -14.61
N TYR A 40 10.23 -0.33 -13.92
CA TYR A 40 10.58 1.11 -13.94
C TYR A 40 11.98 1.42 -13.40
N LEU A 41 12.54 0.53 -12.57
CA LEU A 41 13.88 0.68 -11.98
C LEU A 41 14.95 -0.21 -12.62
N GLU A 42 14.57 -1.20 -13.43
CA GLU A 42 15.49 -2.25 -13.91
C GLU A 42 15.59 -2.34 -15.44
N ASP A 43 14.61 -1.84 -16.20
CA ASP A 43 14.62 -1.94 -17.67
C ASP A 43 15.23 -0.68 -18.32
N TYR A 44 16.51 -0.77 -18.71
CA TYR A 44 17.18 0.21 -19.60
C TYR A 44 16.59 0.23 -21.02
N TYR A 45 15.75 -0.76 -21.37
CA TYR A 45 15.03 -0.87 -22.63
C TYR A 45 13.54 -1.01 -22.34
N ALA A 46 12.76 0.03 -22.61
CA ALA A 46 11.31 -0.03 -22.51
C ALA A 46 10.78 -1.17 -23.40
N ARG A 47 10.14 -2.17 -22.79
CA ARG A 47 9.46 -3.23 -23.54
C ARG A 47 8.37 -2.62 -24.43
N PRO A 48 8.16 -3.15 -25.65
CA PRO A 48 7.17 -2.61 -26.57
C PRO A 48 5.77 -2.64 -25.94
N HIS A 49 5.24 -1.47 -25.58
CA HIS A 49 4.00 -1.31 -24.82
C HIS A 49 2.79 -1.06 -25.72
N ASP A 50 1.75 -1.88 -25.59
CA ASP A 50 0.47 -1.70 -26.30
C ASP A 50 -0.53 -0.96 -25.39
N PRO A 51 -0.88 0.30 -25.71
CA PRO A 51 -1.73 1.14 -24.88
C PRO A 51 -3.16 0.59 -24.74
N LYS A 52 -3.58 -0.38 -25.55
CA LYS A 52 -4.91 -1.02 -25.41
C LYS A 52 -5.08 -1.74 -24.06
N TRP A 53 -3.99 -2.15 -23.41
CA TRP A 53 -4.01 -2.83 -22.12
C TRP A 53 -3.91 -1.87 -20.93
N ASP A 54 -3.86 -0.56 -21.16
CA ASP A 54 -3.88 0.46 -20.11
C ASP A 54 -5.30 0.73 -19.61
N VAL A 55 -5.84 -0.22 -18.87
CA VAL A 55 -7.13 -0.08 -18.21
C VAL A 55 -6.96 0.78 -16.96
N ASN A 56 -7.28 2.07 -17.07
CA ASN A 56 -7.22 3.01 -15.96
C ASN A 56 -8.56 3.75 -15.78
N PRO A 57 -9.02 3.95 -14.54
CA PRO A 57 -10.14 4.85 -14.28
C PRO A 57 -9.77 6.31 -14.62
N PRO A 58 -10.77 7.20 -14.78
CA PRO A 58 -10.54 8.61 -15.08
C PRO A 58 -9.54 9.26 -14.12
N GLU A 59 -8.73 10.20 -14.62
CA GLU A 59 -7.66 10.83 -13.84
C GLU A 59 -8.15 11.51 -12.56
N TRP A 60 -9.32 12.16 -12.61
CA TRP A 60 -9.94 12.78 -11.44
C TRP A 60 -10.22 11.76 -10.32
N TYR A 61 -10.58 10.53 -10.69
CA TYR A 61 -10.87 9.46 -9.75
C TYR A 61 -9.58 8.97 -9.04
N ARG A 62 -8.49 8.88 -9.81
CA ARG A 62 -7.15 8.59 -9.25
C ARG A 62 -6.65 9.70 -8.34
N LEU A 63 -6.86 10.96 -8.73
CA LEU A 63 -6.51 12.11 -7.90
C LEU A 63 -7.30 12.12 -6.59
N LEU A 64 -8.62 11.90 -6.65
CA LEU A 64 -9.46 11.78 -5.46
C LEU A 64 -9.00 10.64 -4.54
N PHE A 65 -8.61 9.49 -5.11
CA PHE A 65 -8.05 8.40 -4.32
C PHE A 65 -6.75 8.81 -3.62
N CYS A 66 -5.79 9.39 -4.34
CA CYS A 66 -4.53 9.85 -3.75
C CYS A 66 -4.75 10.88 -2.63
N VAL A 67 -5.61 11.89 -2.89
CA VAL A 67 -5.95 12.92 -1.91
C VAL A 67 -6.69 12.30 -0.71
N GLY A 68 -7.65 11.41 -0.95
CA GLY A 68 -8.40 10.72 0.10
C GLY A 68 -7.50 9.88 1.00
N VAL A 69 -6.60 9.07 0.42
CA VAL A 69 -5.62 8.30 1.19
C VAL A 69 -4.70 9.21 1.99
N MET A 70 -4.19 10.30 1.39
CA MET A 70 -3.32 11.26 2.07
C MET A 70 -4.03 11.94 3.24
N VAL A 71 -5.27 12.41 3.04
CA VAL A 71 -6.10 13.01 4.08
C VAL A 71 -6.38 12.00 5.19
N GLY A 72 -6.67 10.74 4.86
CA GLY A 72 -6.92 9.71 5.87
C GLY A 72 -5.70 9.40 6.74
N HIS A 73 -4.51 9.34 6.15
CA HIS A 73 -3.26 9.18 6.91
C HIS A 73 -2.94 10.42 7.75
N TRP A 74 -3.23 11.62 7.22
CA TRP A 74 -3.08 12.86 7.95
C TRP A 74 -4.04 12.92 9.14
N LEU A 75 -5.32 12.61 8.96
CA LEU A 75 -6.31 12.54 10.04
C LEU A 75 -5.92 11.52 11.11
N ALA A 76 -5.38 10.36 10.72
CA ALA A 76 -4.90 9.37 11.66
C ALA A 76 -3.81 9.93 12.57
N ALA A 77 -2.99 10.86 12.07
CA ALA A 77 -1.97 11.53 12.87
C ALA A 77 -2.53 12.43 13.98
N PHE A 78 -3.70 13.05 13.77
CA PHE A 78 -4.35 13.90 14.78
C PHE A 78 -5.22 13.10 15.73
N GLU A 79 -5.78 12.00 15.26
CA GLU A 79 -6.58 11.08 16.08
C GLU A 79 -5.70 10.21 16.99
N ALA A 80 -4.48 9.88 16.54
CA ALA A 80 -3.58 9.01 17.27
C ALA A 80 -3.06 9.63 18.58
N PRO A 81 -2.96 8.84 19.67
CA PRO A 81 -2.19 9.26 20.83
C PRO A 81 -0.71 9.41 20.44
N GLU A 82 0.00 10.31 21.14
CA GLU A 82 1.44 10.47 20.99
C GLU A 82 2.15 9.11 21.05
N LEU A 83 3.03 8.84 20.08
CA LEU A 83 3.60 7.51 19.86
C LEU A 83 4.33 6.95 21.10
N HIS A 84 4.89 7.83 21.94
CA HIS A 84 5.57 7.44 23.17
C HIS A 84 4.62 6.94 24.28
N ARG A 85 3.31 7.23 24.17
CA ARG A 85 2.27 6.76 25.10
C ARG A 85 1.72 5.39 24.71
N ILE A 86 2.02 4.94 23.49
CA ILE A 86 1.65 3.61 23.04
C ILE A 86 2.56 2.61 23.75
N PRO A 87 2.01 1.67 24.54
CA PRO A 87 2.82 0.66 25.20
C PRO A 87 3.56 -0.16 24.13
N GLY A 88 4.87 -0.28 24.25
CA GLY A 88 5.69 -1.06 23.33
C GLY A 88 5.63 -2.57 23.59
N GLY A 89 6.47 -3.31 22.87
CA GLY A 89 6.74 -4.72 23.13
C GLY A 89 5.59 -5.67 22.79
N TRP A 90 5.39 -6.69 23.63
CA TRP A 90 4.47 -7.82 23.39
C TRP A 90 2.98 -7.42 23.34
N SER A 91 2.62 -6.26 23.87
CA SER A 91 1.24 -5.76 23.83
C SER A 91 0.74 -5.49 22.40
N ASN A 92 1.64 -5.24 21.45
CA ASN A 92 1.29 -4.96 20.06
C ASN A 92 1.48 -6.17 19.13
N VAL A 93 1.74 -7.39 19.65
CA VAL A 93 2.07 -8.58 18.83
C VAL A 93 1.09 -8.81 17.69
N GLY A 94 -0.21 -8.59 17.93
CA GLY A 94 -1.22 -8.69 16.86
C GLY A 94 -0.96 -7.73 15.70
N VAL A 95 -0.55 -6.49 15.98
CA VAL A 95 -0.21 -5.49 14.95
C VAL A 95 1.08 -5.89 14.22
N TRP A 96 2.10 -6.38 14.93
CA TRP A 96 3.33 -6.88 14.30
C TRP A 96 3.06 -8.04 13.34
N ILE A 97 2.27 -9.02 13.78
CA ILE A 97 1.84 -10.15 12.95
C ILE A 97 1.09 -9.63 11.72
N LEU A 98 0.17 -8.67 11.91
CA LEU A 98 -0.60 -8.09 10.81
C LEU A 98 0.30 -7.38 9.79
N ILE A 99 1.29 -6.61 10.23
CA ILE A 99 2.28 -5.97 9.35
C ILE A 99 3.03 -7.03 8.53
N VAL A 100 3.56 -8.06 9.20
CA VAL A 100 4.33 -9.13 8.52
C VAL A 100 3.46 -9.87 7.49
N VAL A 101 2.24 -10.27 7.88
CA VAL A 101 1.29 -10.94 6.98
C VAL A 101 0.97 -10.07 5.77
N THR A 102 0.73 -8.78 5.99
CA THR A 102 0.41 -7.84 4.92
C THR A 102 1.57 -7.67 3.94
N LEU A 103 2.80 -7.52 4.45
CA LEU A 103 4.00 -7.42 3.61
C LEU A 103 4.25 -8.69 2.80
N LEU A 104 4.09 -9.87 3.42
CA LEU A 104 4.20 -11.15 2.72
C LEU A 104 3.14 -11.32 1.63
N MET A 105 1.90 -10.88 1.89
CA MET A 105 0.83 -10.93 0.91
C MET A 105 1.09 -9.96 -0.25
N GLN A 106 1.55 -8.73 0.02
CA GLN A 106 1.93 -7.75 -1.00
C GLN A 106 3.07 -8.27 -1.88
N TYR A 107 4.12 -8.80 -1.24
CA TYR A 107 5.30 -9.32 -1.91
C TYR A 107 4.93 -10.51 -2.82
N ASN A 108 4.24 -11.52 -2.28
CA ASN A 108 3.82 -12.67 -3.07
C ASN A 108 2.89 -12.25 -4.21
N SER A 109 1.90 -11.39 -3.96
CA SER A 109 0.95 -10.99 -5.01
C SER A 109 1.64 -10.25 -6.17
N THR A 110 2.62 -9.40 -5.84
CA THR A 110 3.38 -8.64 -6.84
C THR A 110 4.35 -9.53 -7.60
N LEU A 111 5.05 -10.44 -6.91
CA LEU A 111 5.95 -11.42 -7.55
C LEU A 111 5.22 -12.33 -8.53
N TYR A 112 4.08 -12.89 -8.12
CA TYR A 112 3.29 -13.77 -8.98
C TYR A 112 2.76 -13.01 -10.19
N LEU A 113 2.31 -11.75 -10.01
CA LEU A 113 1.91 -10.93 -11.14
C LEU A 113 3.07 -10.66 -12.08
N ALA A 114 4.22 -10.20 -11.56
CA ALA A 114 5.38 -9.85 -12.38
C ALA A 114 5.96 -11.04 -13.15
N LYS A 115 5.92 -12.24 -12.57
CA LYS A 115 6.46 -13.45 -13.20
C LYS A 115 5.54 -14.05 -14.27
N TYR A 116 4.22 -13.85 -14.15
CA TYR A 116 3.23 -14.58 -14.93
C TYR A 116 2.23 -13.70 -15.71
N SER A 117 2.26 -12.37 -15.52
CA SER A 117 1.39 -11.42 -16.21
C SER A 117 2.24 -10.44 -17.01
N GLU A 118 2.18 -10.55 -18.34
CA GLU A 118 2.82 -9.61 -19.24
C GLU A 118 1.81 -8.51 -19.60
N LYS A 119 1.93 -7.34 -18.95
CA LYS A 119 1.02 -6.21 -19.16
C LYS A 119 1.28 -5.46 -20.48
N VAL A 120 2.41 -5.74 -21.14
CA VAL A 120 3.04 -4.79 -22.06
C VAL A 120 2.72 -5.10 -23.54
N VAL A 121 2.51 -6.35 -23.95
CA VAL A 121 2.26 -6.67 -25.37
C VAL A 121 0.95 -7.45 -25.56
N VAL A 122 0.82 -8.60 -24.87
CA VAL A 122 -0.37 -9.45 -24.86
C VAL A 122 -0.38 -10.24 -23.53
N PRO A 123 -1.50 -10.29 -22.79
CA PRO A 123 -1.64 -11.17 -21.64
C PRO A 123 -1.42 -12.62 -22.05
N THR A 124 -0.37 -13.26 -21.53
CA THR A 124 0.00 -14.63 -21.89
C THR A 124 -0.90 -15.67 -21.22
N ALA A 125 -1.33 -15.42 -19.97
CA ALA A 125 -2.27 -16.26 -19.24
C ALA A 125 -2.88 -15.52 -18.03
N VAL A 126 -4.05 -15.99 -17.57
CA VAL A 126 -4.65 -15.55 -16.31
C VAL A 126 -4.00 -16.30 -15.14
N VAL A 127 -3.48 -15.56 -14.17
CA VAL A 127 -2.88 -16.13 -12.95
C VAL A 127 -3.99 -16.56 -11.99
N GLN A 128 -4.18 -17.87 -11.80
CA GLN A 128 -5.20 -18.43 -10.89
C GLN A 128 -4.63 -19.20 -9.69
N PHE A 129 -3.31 -19.27 -9.58
CA PHE A 129 -2.61 -20.02 -8.53
C PHE A 129 -1.94 -19.09 -7.52
N GLY A 130 -1.55 -19.61 -6.36
CA GLY A 130 -0.99 -18.79 -5.28
C GLY A 130 -2.07 -17.95 -4.57
N PRO A 131 -1.81 -16.68 -4.21
CA PRO A 131 -2.80 -15.78 -3.59
C PRO A 131 -4.05 -15.56 -4.46
N TYR A 132 -3.88 -15.59 -5.78
CA TYR A 132 -4.93 -15.40 -6.78
C TYR A 132 -5.99 -16.51 -6.78
N ARG A 133 -5.74 -17.65 -6.09
CA ARG A 133 -6.71 -18.73 -5.94
C ARG A 133 -7.85 -18.38 -4.98
N TRP A 134 -7.61 -17.46 -4.05
CA TRP A 134 -8.56 -17.09 -2.99
C TRP A 134 -9.20 -15.73 -3.21
N VAL A 135 -8.43 -14.77 -3.74
CA VAL A 135 -8.88 -13.40 -4.01
C VAL A 135 -8.46 -13.05 -5.43
N ARG A 136 -9.39 -12.52 -6.23
CA ARG A 136 -9.12 -12.15 -7.64
C ARG A 136 -8.06 -11.05 -7.76
N HIS A 137 -8.14 -10.07 -6.85
CA HIS A 137 -7.24 -8.90 -6.79
C HIS A 137 -6.47 -8.85 -5.47
N PRO A 138 -5.54 -9.79 -5.22
CA PRO A 138 -4.85 -9.89 -3.94
C PRO A 138 -3.93 -8.69 -3.68
N VAL A 139 -3.43 -8.01 -4.74
CA VAL A 139 -2.65 -6.76 -4.62
C VAL A 139 -3.48 -5.60 -4.04
N TYR A 140 -4.77 -5.49 -4.43
CA TYR A 140 -5.66 -4.46 -3.88
C TYR A 140 -5.98 -4.74 -2.43
N ALA A 141 -6.31 -6.00 -2.13
CA ALA A 141 -6.57 -6.44 -0.77
C ALA A 141 -5.36 -6.20 0.16
N SER A 142 -4.13 -6.51 -0.29
CA SER A 142 -2.93 -6.27 0.53
C SER A 142 -2.63 -4.78 0.71
N THR A 143 -2.86 -3.96 -0.32
CA THR A 143 -2.67 -2.50 -0.20
C THR A 143 -3.67 -1.88 0.78
N MET A 144 -4.95 -2.30 0.69
CA MET A 144 -5.99 -1.91 1.66
C MET A 144 -5.64 -2.34 3.08
N LEU A 145 -5.21 -3.59 3.25
CA LEU A 145 -4.82 -4.14 4.54
C LEU A 145 -3.62 -3.38 5.11
N LEU A 146 -2.69 -2.94 4.27
CA LEU A 146 -1.54 -2.15 4.69
C LEU A 146 -2.02 -0.82 5.27
N PHE A 147 -2.91 -0.10 4.56
CA PHE A 147 -3.46 1.17 5.05
C PHE A 147 -4.25 0.99 6.34
N ALA A 148 -5.04 -0.09 6.43
CA ALA A 148 -5.77 -0.43 7.65
C ALA A 148 -4.81 -0.71 8.82
N THR A 149 -3.72 -1.43 8.56
CA THR A 149 -2.70 -1.76 9.56
C THR A 149 -2.01 -0.51 10.08
N TYR A 150 -1.74 0.49 9.23
CA TYR A 150 -1.23 1.79 9.65
C TYR A 150 -2.17 2.47 10.65
N CYS A 151 -3.46 2.55 10.33
CA CYS A 151 -4.44 3.19 11.20
C CYS A 151 -4.63 2.42 12.52
N LEU A 152 -4.58 1.08 12.48
CA LEU A 152 -4.64 0.23 13.67
C LEU A 152 -3.40 0.38 14.57
N ALA A 153 -2.21 0.47 13.98
CA ALA A 153 -0.97 0.70 14.72
C ALA A 153 -1.02 2.03 15.50
N LEU A 154 -1.62 3.04 14.87
CA LEU A 154 -1.84 4.36 15.46
C LEU A 154 -3.07 4.45 16.38
N ARG A 155 -3.90 3.41 16.49
CA ARG A 155 -5.16 3.40 17.25
C ARG A 155 -6.14 4.51 16.81
N ALA A 156 -6.22 4.75 15.50
CA ALA A 156 -7.09 5.76 14.89
C ALA A 156 -8.31 5.12 14.17
N PRO A 157 -9.40 4.76 14.88
CA PRO A 157 -10.54 4.05 14.30
C PRO A 157 -11.36 4.86 13.29
N LEU A 158 -11.50 6.18 13.44
CA LEU A 158 -12.24 7.01 12.48
C LEU A 158 -11.50 7.10 11.15
N SER A 159 -10.19 7.33 11.24
CA SER A 159 -9.31 7.39 10.07
C SER A 159 -9.22 6.03 9.36
N LEU A 160 -9.25 4.93 10.11
CA LEU A 160 -9.37 3.57 9.56
C LEU A 160 -10.63 3.42 8.70
N MET A 161 -11.81 3.76 9.25
CA MET A 161 -13.07 3.66 8.52
C MET A 161 -13.05 4.51 7.25
N PHE A 162 -12.54 5.74 7.35
CA PHE A 162 -12.44 6.64 6.21
C PHE A 162 -11.53 6.08 5.10
N VAL A 163 -10.32 5.63 5.44
CA VAL A 163 -9.37 5.11 4.44
C VAL A 163 -9.90 3.82 3.79
N VAL A 164 -10.53 2.93 4.57
CA VAL A 164 -11.15 1.72 4.03
C VAL A 164 -12.28 2.08 3.05
N ALA A 165 -13.13 3.06 3.37
CA ALA A 165 -14.19 3.51 2.47
C ALA A 165 -13.63 4.08 1.16
N VAL A 166 -12.61 4.95 1.23
CA VAL A 166 -11.92 5.51 0.05
C VAL A 166 -11.34 4.39 -0.81
N CYS A 167 -10.71 3.39 -0.20
CA CYS A 167 -10.16 2.26 -0.93
C CYS A 167 -11.22 1.38 -1.60
N LEU A 168 -12.32 1.08 -0.90
CA LEU A 168 -13.41 0.28 -1.45
C LEU A 168 -14.01 0.95 -2.68
N MET A 169 -14.31 2.25 -2.60
CA MET A 169 -14.80 3.02 -3.74
C MET A 169 -13.84 2.89 -4.93
N TYR A 170 -12.55 3.20 -4.71
CA TYR A 170 -11.56 3.21 -5.78
C TYR A 170 -11.33 1.85 -6.43
N TYR A 171 -11.06 0.83 -5.60
CA TYR A 171 -10.72 -0.50 -6.08
C TYR A 171 -11.91 -1.25 -6.66
N GLU A 172 -13.14 -0.97 -6.21
CA GLU A 172 -14.34 -1.56 -6.84
C GLU A 172 -14.50 -1.07 -8.29
N GLN A 173 -14.37 0.24 -8.54
CA GLN A 173 -14.44 0.77 -9.90
C GLN A 173 -13.27 0.26 -10.75
N LYS A 174 -12.07 0.19 -10.18
CA LYS A 174 -10.91 -0.34 -10.89
C LYS A 174 -11.06 -1.81 -11.26
N ALA A 175 -11.51 -2.65 -10.32
CA ALA A 175 -11.75 -4.07 -10.56
C ALA A 175 -12.82 -4.28 -11.64
N LYS A 176 -13.91 -3.49 -11.63
CA LYS A 176 -14.93 -3.54 -12.69
C LYS A 176 -14.39 -3.23 -14.07
N LEU A 177 -13.41 -2.33 -14.20
CA LEU A 177 -12.81 -2.02 -15.50
C LEU A 177 -11.85 -3.13 -15.95
N GLU A 178 -11.14 -3.78 -15.02
CA GLU A 178 -10.17 -4.83 -15.32
C GLU A 178 -10.80 -6.21 -15.57
N GLU A 179 -12.05 -6.43 -15.16
CA GLU A 179 -12.79 -7.69 -15.37
C GLU A 179 -13.62 -7.71 -16.68
N VAL A 180 -13.59 -6.65 -17.48
CA VAL A 180 -14.31 -6.50 -18.77
C VAL A 180 -13.42 -6.91 -19.94
#